data_AF-A0A7Y5JQ48-F1
#
_entry.id   AF-A0A7Y5JQ48-F1
#
_cell.length_a   1.000
_cell.length_b   1.000
_cell.length_c   1.000
_cell.angle_alpha   90.00
_cell.angle_beta   90.00
_cell.angle_gamma   90.00
#
_symmetry.space_group_name_H-M   'P 1'
#
loop_
_entity.id
_entity.type
_entity.pdbx_description
1 polymer ?
#
loop_
_entity_poly.entity_id
_entity_poly.type
_entity_poly.pdbx_seq_one_letter_code
_entity_poly.pdbx_strand_id
1 'polypeptide(L)'
;MVRVIGLVCALLLAALSCEDDKETVPQGLPTEARRAAEILLDSLVIDTTAEIFVVGPLPAGTVLREFVPDSADTAATLTLPNQSGAIYAFFINDHSHLNWSHAVRYAYVVPGSREVGQVAAQWPMFVDRPDGEVAPFSQIAEERIDGARFRYGSGGGSFHDDVNSTKPEADTLRSPDARKGRALDAPCKKLALVFDGGEWSDFWGKEGFSAGAMAENANLVNTFLTDNGFTTTRISQYKGNTLPGYFTTNGDLGDQLRNTLRNLASQFECPCDGDPGCHEFFLYICAHGDDDIISIYEPGKDGFAWFKYENLNTWLNDFPPCVKINVMLDICEAGNARDDLEGQCNRRGDCGFTLVTTCDAANGTPSGLGTTDSGTEDWAEAADEDYDDDGKEGDLGDRWLNLEDENSDYGPTRFMCPGQSGMCSTD
;
A
#
# COMPACT_ATOMS: atom_id res chain seq x y z
N MET A 1 70.15 -34.90 29.95
CA MET A 1 69.48 -36.09 29.39
C MET A 1 67.98 -35.83 29.45
N VAL A 2 67.37 -35.24 28.42
CA VAL A 2 66.73 -35.87 27.23
C VAL A 2 65.22 -36.14 27.45
N ARG A 3 64.40 -35.29 26.80
CA ARG A 3 63.04 -35.48 26.21
C ARG A 3 61.89 -35.89 27.17
N VAL A 4 60.62 -35.53 26.98
CA VAL A 4 59.80 -35.44 25.75
C VAL A 4 58.65 -34.42 25.92
N ILE A 5 58.31 -33.78 24.80
CA ILE A 5 57.19 -32.89 24.48
C ILE A 5 55.92 -33.70 24.15
N GLY A 6 54.73 -33.21 24.52
CA GLY A 6 53.46 -33.64 23.92
C GLY A 6 52.26 -33.00 24.62
N LEU A 7 51.64 -31.98 23.99
CA LEU A 7 50.29 -32.01 23.39
C LEU A 7 49.18 -32.27 24.44
N VAL A 8 48.16 -31.43 24.65
CA VAL A 8 47.14 -31.02 23.68
C VAL A 8 46.38 -29.79 24.22
N CYS A 9 46.27 -28.76 23.37
CA CYS A 9 45.23 -27.73 23.41
C CYS A 9 43.87 -28.34 23.06
N ALA A 10 42.86 -28.18 23.91
CA ALA A 10 41.43 -28.07 23.53
C ALA A 10 40.56 -28.12 24.80
N LEU A 11 40.28 -26.96 25.39
CA LEU A 11 39.25 -26.81 26.43
C LEU A 11 38.91 -25.32 26.54
N LEU A 12 38.01 -24.85 25.67
CA LEU A 12 37.14 -23.66 25.80
C LEU A 12 36.68 -23.23 24.41
N LEU A 13 35.71 -23.96 23.83
CA LEU A 13 34.81 -23.53 22.74
C LEU A 13 33.88 -24.70 22.40
N ALA A 14 32.79 -24.84 23.16
CA ALA A 14 31.59 -25.60 22.79
C ALA A 14 30.52 -25.40 23.86
N ALA A 15 29.90 -24.21 23.86
CA ALA A 15 28.64 -23.95 24.54
C ALA A 15 27.92 -22.85 23.78
N LEU A 16 27.47 -23.19 22.57
CA LEU A 16 26.47 -22.51 21.74
C LEU A 16 26.09 -23.54 20.68
N SER A 17 25.23 -24.49 21.07
CA SER A 17 24.53 -25.34 20.11
C SER A 17 23.45 -24.45 19.52
N CYS A 18 23.55 -24.16 18.22
CA CYS A 18 22.44 -23.66 17.42
C CYS A 18 21.25 -24.61 17.63
N GLU A 19 20.12 -24.07 18.07
CA GLU A 19 18.83 -24.67 17.76
C GLU A 19 18.63 -24.39 16.27
N ASP A 20 18.73 -25.44 15.46
CA ASP A 20 18.32 -25.39 14.06
C ASP A 20 16.83 -25.06 14.02
N ASP A 21 16.50 -23.87 13.51
CA ASP A 21 15.17 -23.54 13.01
C ASP A 21 14.78 -24.61 11.99
N LYS A 22 13.88 -25.51 12.40
CA LYS A 22 13.27 -26.46 11.50
C LYS A 22 12.34 -25.69 10.59
N GLU A 23 12.86 -25.30 9.44
CA GLU A 23 12.08 -24.95 8.25
C GLU A 23 11.09 -26.10 8.00
N THR A 24 9.84 -25.91 8.43
CA THR A 24 8.77 -26.88 8.21
C THR A 24 8.47 -26.89 6.72
N VAL A 25 8.90 -27.93 6.02
CA VAL A 25 8.49 -28.22 4.64
C VAL A 25 6.96 -28.12 4.56
N PRO A 26 6.38 -27.25 3.71
CA PRO A 26 4.94 -27.17 3.56
C PRO A 26 4.40 -28.54 3.14
N GLN A 27 3.46 -29.09 3.91
CA GLN A 27 2.75 -30.30 3.50
C GLN A 27 1.87 -29.96 2.29
N GLY A 28 1.77 -30.88 1.32
CA GLY A 28 0.83 -30.75 0.21
C GLY A 28 -0.63 -30.79 0.69
N LEU A 29 -1.57 -30.46 -0.20
CA LEU A 29 -2.99 -30.39 0.16
C LEU A 29 -3.51 -31.76 0.67
N PRO A 30 -4.40 -31.79 1.69
CA PRO A 30 -5.10 -33.02 2.07
C PRO A 30 -5.80 -33.65 0.86
N THR A 31 -5.82 -34.99 0.76
CA THR A 31 -6.31 -35.71 -0.42
C THR A 31 -7.70 -35.27 -0.91
N GLU A 32 -8.63 -35.00 0.01
CA GLU A 32 -9.97 -34.53 -0.36
C GLU A 32 -9.98 -33.06 -0.82
N ALA A 33 -9.18 -32.20 -0.20
CA ALA A 33 -9.01 -30.80 -0.62
C ALA A 33 -8.32 -30.71 -1.99
N ARG A 34 -7.31 -31.55 -2.23
CA ARG A 34 -6.67 -31.69 -3.55
C ARG A 34 -7.67 -32.13 -4.61
N ARG A 35 -8.48 -33.15 -4.33
CA ARG A 35 -9.55 -33.59 -5.24
C ARG A 35 -10.57 -32.48 -5.50
N ALA A 36 -10.89 -31.67 -4.50
CA ALA A 36 -11.76 -30.51 -4.67
C ALA A 36 -11.12 -29.45 -5.59
N ALA A 37 -9.83 -29.17 -5.41
CA ALA A 37 -9.06 -28.26 -6.27
C ALA A 37 -8.99 -28.75 -7.73
N GLU A 38 -8.74 -30.04 -7.96
CA GLU A 38 -8.76 -30.63 -9.31
C GLU A 38 -10.14 -30.49 -9.97
N ILE A 39 -11.23 -30.70 -9.23
CA ILE A 39 -12.60 -30.47 -9.74
C ILE A 39 -12.85 -28.99 -10.04
N LEU A 40 -12.32 -28.07 -9.23
CA LEU A 40 -12.43 -26.63 -9.46
C LEU A 40 -11.77 -26.25 -10.79
N LEU A 41 -10.52 -26.67 -11.00
CA LEU A 41 -9.75 -26.41 -12.22
C LEU A 41 -10.38 -27.07 -13.46
N ASP A 42 -10.98 -28.25 -13.32
CA ASP A 42 -11.74 -28.90 -14.40
C ASP A 42 -13.02 -28.12 -14.78
N SER A 43 -13.58 -27.34 -13.85
CA SER A 43 -14.91 -26.74 -13.97
C SER A 43 -14.88 -25.25 -14.27
N LEU A 44 -13.82 -24.54 -13.86
CA LEU A 44 -13.67 -23.10 -14.01
C LEU A 44 -12.40 -22.78 -14.80
N VAL A 45 -12.45 -21.72 -15.60
CA VAL A 45 -11.24 -21.13 -16.16
C VAL A 45 -10.56 -20.36 -15.05
N ILE A 46 -9.33 -20.74 -14.72
CA ILE A 46 -8.49 -20.11 -13.69
C ILE A 46 -7.10 -19.92 -14.30
N ASP A 47 -6.54 -18.72 -14.14
CA ASP A 47 -5.19 -18.46 -14.64
C ASP A 47 -4.15 -19.30 -13.88
N THR A 48 -3.10 -19.73 -14.58
CA THR A 48 -1.95 -20.40 -13.97
C THR A 48 -1.20 -19.53 -12.97
N THR A 49 -1.35 -18.21 -13.01
CA THR A 49 -0.80 -17.29 -12.02
C THR A 49 -1.70 -17.08 -10.81
N ALA A 50 -2.92 -17.62 -10.81
CA ALA A 50 -3.88 -17.38 -9.75
C ALA A 50 -3.39 -17.88 -8.38
N GLU A 51 -3.80 -17.16 -7.34
CA GLU A 51 -3.65 -17.57 -5.96
C GLU A 51 -5.01 -17.95 -5.38
N ILE A 52 -5.09 -19.15 -4.81
CA ILE A 52 -6.36 -19.76 -4.41
C ILE A 52 -6.27 -20.20 -2.96
N PHE A 53 -7.14 -19.66 -2.13
CA PHE A 53 -7.23 -20.03 -0.72
C PHE A 53 -8.35 -21.04 -0.53
N VAL A 54 -8.05 -22.14 0.15
CA VAL A 54 -8.94 -23.29 0.31
C VAL A 54 -9.27 -23.47 1.79
N VAL A 55 -10.57 -23.51 2.09
CA VAL A 55 -11.09 -23.81 3.43
C VAL A 55 -12.08 -24.95 3.36
N GLY A 56 -11.91 -25.94 4.22
CA GLY A 56 -12.90 -26.99 4.40
C GLY A 56 -12.33 -28.21 5.12
N PRO A 57 -13.15 -29.25 5.34
CA PRO A 57 -14.57 -29.30 4.99
C PRO A 57 -15.44 -28.33 5.82
N LEU A 58 -16.44 -27.73 5.18
CA LEU A 58 -17.40 -26.79 5.76
C LEU A 58 -18.79 -27.41 5.90
N PRO A 59 -19.58 -27.01 6.91
CA PRO A 59 -20.95 -27.47 7.07
C PRO A 59 -21.89 -26.92 5.99
N ALA A 60 -22.93 -27.68 5.68
CA ALA A 60 -24.03 -27.23 4.83
C ALA A 60 -24.68 -25.96 5.39
N GLY A 61 -25.08 -25.04 4.50
CA GLY A 61 -25.70 -23.77 4.89
C GLY A 61 -24.71 -22.69 5.33
N THR A 62 -23.40 -22.95 5.34
CA THR A 62 -22.38 -21.89 5.40
C THR A 62 -22.59 -20.88 4.27
N VAL A 63 -22.39 -19.60 4.58
CA VAL A 63 -22.48 -18.52 3.60
C VAL A 63 -21.10 -17.92 3.41
N LEU A 64 -20.64 -17.89 2.16
CA LEU A 64 -19.48 -17.11 1.76
C LEU A 64 -20.01 -15.72 1.40
N ARG A 65 -19.50 -14.67 2.02
CA ARG A 65 -19.98 -13.30 1.77
C ARG A 65 -18.86 -12.29 1.76
N GLU A 66 -19.07 -11.18 1.10
CA GLU A 66 -18.18 -10.03 1.23
C GLU A 66 -18.22 -9.45 2.64
N PHE A 67 -17.05 -9.06 3.12
CA PHE A 67 -16.93 -8.19 4.28
C PHE A 67 -17.08 -6.73 3.80
N VAL A 68 -18.32 -6.30 3.58
CA VAL A 68 -18.60 -4.91 3.18
C VAL A 68 -18.82 -4.07 4.45
N PRO A 69 -18.18 -2.89 4.58
CA PRO A 69 -18.61 -1.87 5.54
C PRO A 69 -20.09 -1.53 5.33
N ASP A 70 -20.83 -1.21 6.40
CA ASP A 70 -22.30 -1.16 6.56
C ASP A 70 -23.16 -0.32 5.54
N SER A 71 -22.69 -0.01 4.33
CA SER A 71 -23.38 0.85 3.36
C SER A 71 -23.53 0.33 1.92
N ALA A 72 -22.95 -0.80 1.50
CA ALA A 72 -23.16 -1.28 0.13
C ALA A 72 -24.34 -2.26 0.01
N ASP A 73 -25.37 -1.86 -0.73
CA ASP A 73 -26.61 -2.62 -0.98
C ASP A 73 -26.43 -3.94 -1.78
N THR A 74 -25.20 -4.36 -2.11
CA THR A 74 -24.94 -5.51 -2.99
C THR A 74 -23.75 -6.38 -2.61
N ALA A 75 -23.59 -6.72 -1.31
CA ALA A 75 -22.60 -7.70 -0.89
C ALA A 75 -22.76 -9.03 -1.65
N ALA A 76 -21.73 -9.47 -2.36
CA ALA A 76 -21.74 -10.77 -3.03
C ALA A 76 -21.85 -11.88 -1.98
N THR A 77 -22.79 -12.81 -2.19
CA THR A 77 -23.04 -13.94 -1.30
C THR A 77 -23.15 -15.24 -2.08
N LEU A 78 -22.62 -16.31 -1.50
CA LEU A 78 -22.70 -17.67 -2.03
C LEU A 78 -22.98 -18.64 -0.88
N THR A 79 -24.20 -19.18 -0.84
CA THR A 79 -24.60 -20.16 0.17
C THR A 79 -24.23 -21.58 -0.26
N LEU A 80 -23.54 -22.32 0.61
CA LEU A 80 -23.18 -23.72 0.38
C LEU A 80 -24.44 -24.60 0.37
N PRO A 81 -24.55 -25.54 -0.57
CA PRO A 81 -25.76 -26.35 -0.76
C PRO A 81 -26.06 -27.20 0.47
N ASN A 82 -27.36 -27.38 0.74
CA ASN A 82 -27.83 -28.22 1.84
C ASN A 82 -27.77 -29.70 1.47
N GLN A 83 -26.55 -30.26 1.40
CA GLN A 83 -26.31 -31.65 1.06
C GLN A 83 -25.31 -32.33 2.00
N SER A 84 -25.39 -33.65 2.07
CA SER A 84 -24.46 -34.47 2.86
C SER A 84 -23.14 -34.64 2.13
N GLY A 85 -22.02 -34.41 2.82
CA GLY A 85 -20.68 -34.63 2.29
C GLY A 85 -19.72 -33.53 2.72
N ALA A 86 -18.44 -33.69 2.36
CA ALA A 86 -17.45 -32.63 2.51
C ALA A 86 -17.70 -31.54 1.45
N ILE A 87 -17.76 -30.28 1.87
CA ILE A 87 -17.83 -29.11 0.99
C ILE A 87 -16.59 -28.26 1.25
N TYR A 88 -15.90 -27.84 0.20
CA TYR A 88 -14.72 -26.97 0.30
C TYR A 88 -15.06 -25.63 -0.34
N ALA A 89 -14.72 -24.54 0.33
CA ALA A 89 -14.80 -23.19 -0.21
C ALA A 89 -13.45 -22.74 -0.75
N PHE A 90 -13.52 -21.92 -1.78
CA PHE A 90 -12.38 -21.39 -2.51
C PHE A 90 -12.56 -19.88 -2.65
N PHE A 91 -11.51 -19.16 -2.27
CA PHE A 91 -11.33 -17.77 -2.63
C PHE A 91 -10.30 -17.72 -3.75
N ILE A 92 -10.67 -17.17 -4.90
CA ILE A 92 -9.89 -17.20 -6.14
C ILE A 92 -9.46 -15.77 -6.47
N ASN A 93 -8.16 -15.52 -6.37
CA ASN A 93 -7.49 -14.33 -6.88
C ASN A 93 -6.91 -14.67 -8.25
N ASP A 94 -7.63 -14.32 -9.31
CA ASP A 94 -7.22 -14.64 -10.69
C ASP A 94 -5.98 -13.85 -11.12
N HIS A 95 -5.77 -12.64 -10.57
CA HIS A 95 -4.67 -11.76 -10.91
C HIS A 95 -3.84 -11.43 -9.67
N SER A 96 -3.18 -12.42 -9.09
CA SER A 96 -2.47 -12.27 -7.80
C SER A 96 -1.31 -11.27 -7.81
N HIS A 97 -0.93 -10.73 -8.97
CA HIS A 97 0.06 -9.67 -9.12
C HIS A 97 -0.54 -8.27 -9.01
N LEU A 98 -1.86 -8.12 -9.21
CA LEU A 98 -2.60 -6.86 -9.17
C LEU A 98 -3.17 -6.60 -7.77
N ASN A 99 -2.46 -6.97 -6.71
CA ASN A 99 -2.73 -6.67 -5.28
C ASN A 99 -4.19 -6.36 -4.85
N TRP A 100 -5.16 -7.14 -5.34
CA TRP A 100 -6.61 -7.03 -5.06
C TRP A 100 -7.37 -5.89 -5.76
N SER A 101 -6.81 -5.21 -6.75
CA SER A 101 -7.45 -4.16 -7.60
C SER A 101 -8.40 -4.70 -8.67
N HIS A 102 -8.85 -5.95 -8.53
CA HIS A 102 -9.67 -6.62 -9.53
C HIS A 102 -10.74 -7.48 -8.87
N ALA A 103 -11.79 -7.77 -9.63
CA ALA A 103 -12.86 -8.66 -9.19
C ALA A 103 -12.30 -10.06 -8.89
N VAL A 104 -12.58 -10.55 -7.69
CA VAL A 104 -12.25 -11.89 -7.22
C VAL A 104 -13.45 -12.81 -7.37
N ARG A 105 -13.26 -14.11 -7.12
CA ARG A 105 -14.36 -15.08 -7.14
C ARG A 105 -14.39 -15.91 -5.87
N TYR A 106 -15.60 -16.16 -5.39
CA TYR A 106 -15.82 -17.22 -4.41
C TYR A 106 -16.39 -18.42 -5.13
N ALA A 107 -15.92 -19.59 -4.75
CA ALA A 107 -16.48 -20.84 -5.23
C ALA A 107 -16.63 -21.84 -4.09
N TYR A 108 -17.49 -22.83 -4.28
CA TYR A 108 -17.47 -24.05 -3.50
C TYR A 108 -17.41 -25.26 -4.41
N VAL A 109 -16.87 -26.35 -3.89
CA VAL A 109 -16.86 -27.66 -4.55
C VAL A 109 -17.35 -28.72 -3.59
N VAL A 110 -18.22 -29.61 -4.08
CA VAL A 110 -18.63 -30.84 -3.38
C VAL A 110 -17.99 -32.05 -4.07
N PRO A 111 -16.86 -32.60 -3.55
CA PRO A 111 -16.07 -33.59 -4.29
C PRO A 111 -16.81 -34.89 -4.61
N GLY A 112 -17.82 -35.23 -3.81
CA GLY A 112 -18.66 -36.42 -3.98
C GLY A 112 -19.58 -36.32 -5.20
N SER A 113 -20.20 -35.17 -5.46
CA SER A 113 -21.11 -34.93 -6.58
C SER A 113 -20.46 -34.20 -7.76
N ARG A 114 -19.24 -33.68 -7.58
CA ARG A 114 -18.57 -32.75 -8.50
C ARG A 114 -19.38 -31.47 -8.76
N GLU A 115 -20.27 -31.12 -7.85
CA GLU A 115 -21.01 -29.86 -7.93
C GLU A 115 -20.07 -28.68 -7.62
N VAL A 116 -20.18 -27.63 -8.42
CA VAL A 116 -19.43 -26.38 -8.28
C VAL A 116 -20.41 -25.22 -8.36
N GLY A 117 -20.34 -24.31 -7.40
CA GLY A 117 -21.01 -23.00 -7.45
C GLY A 117 -19.99 -21.90 -7.33
N GLN A 118 -20.24 -20.75 -7.98
CA GLN A 118 -19.37 -19.57 -7.89
C GLN A 118 -20.18 -18.28 -7.91
N VAL A 119 -19.56 -17.21 -7.40
CA VAL A 119 -20.05 -15.83 -7.52
C VAL A 119 -18.85 -14.91 -7.74
N ALA A 120 -19.04 -13.85 -8.53
CA ALA A 120 -18.07 -12.76 -8.63
C ALA A 120 -18.21 -11.86 -7.39
N ALA A 121 -17.09 -11.37 -6.89
CA ALA A 121 -17.00 -10.50 -5.72
C ALA A 121 -15.95 -9.42 -5.95
N GLN A 122 -16.05 -8.33 -5.21
CA GLN A 122 -15.10 -7.22 -5.17
C GLN A 122 -14.22 -7.26 -3.93
N TRP A 123 -14.58 -8.05 -2.92
CA TRP A 123 -13.88 -8.11 -1.64
C TRP A 123 -13.40 -9.54 -1.32
N PRO A 124 -12.52 -9.72 -0.33
CA PRO A 124 -12.18 -11.02 0.20
C PRO A 124 -13.32 -11.71 0.92
N MET A 125 -13.26 -13.04 0.84
CA MET A 125 -14.28 -13.93 1.34
C MET A 125 -14.36 -13.92 2.86
N PHE A 126 -15.55 -13.72 3.42
CA PHE A 126 -15.86 -14.05 4.81
C PHE A 126 -16.67 -15.35 4.85
N VAL A 127 -16.23 -16.32 5.65
CA VAL A 127 -16.92 -17.60 5.84
C VAL A 127 -17.81 -17.50 7.08
N ASP A 128 -19.12 -17.38 6.86
CA ASP A 128 -20.14 -17.34 7.90
C ASP A 128 -20.71 -18.74 8.13
N ARG A 129 -20.40 -19.35 9.28
CA ARG A 129 -20.79 -20.73 9.57
C ARG A 129 -22.00 -20.80 10.50
N PRO A 130 -22.94 -21.73 10.24
CA PRO A 130 -24.10 -21.93 11.11
C PRO A 130 -23.74 -22.46 12.50
N ASP A 131 -22.53 -22.98 12.71
CA ASP A 131 -22.06 -23.57 13.97
C ASP A 131 -21.25 -22.60 14.85
N GLY A 132 -21.08 -21.34 14.45
CA GLY A 132 -20.53 -20.27 15.29
C GLY A 132 -19.49 -19.38 14.61
N GLU A 133 -18.85 -18.54 15.42
CA GLU A 133 -17.78 -17.64 14.97
C GLU A 133 -16.58 -18.42 14.43
N VAL A 134 -15.94 -17.87 13.39
CA VAL A 134 -14.82 -18.49 12.69
C VAL A 134 -13.56 -17.69 12.97
N ALA A 135 -12.49 -18.38 13.36
CA ALA A 135 -11.17 -17.76 13.50
C ALA A 135 -10.66 -17.20 12.16
N PRO A 136 -9.72 -16.23 12.17
CA PRO A 136 -9.00 -15.82 10.97
C PRO A 136 -8.40 -17.01 10.21
N PHE A 137 -8.23 -16.85 8.90
CA PHE A 137 -7.59 -17.88 8.09
C PHE A 137 -6.15 -18.10 8.58
N SER A 138 -5.76 -19.37 8.67
CA SER A 138 -4.39 -19.77 8.97
C SER A 138 -3.97 -20.92 8.06
N GLN A 139 -2.93 -20.68 7.28
CA GLN A 139 -2.35 -21.57 6.30
C GLN A 139 -1.68 -22.75 6.99
N ILE A 140 -2.04 -23.95 6.54
CA ILE A 140 -1.54 -25.22 7.06
C ILE A 140 -0.75 -25.97 5.98
N ALA A 141 -1.14 -25.80 4.72
CA ALA A 141 -0.57 -26.52 3.59
C ALA A 141 -0.56 -25.63 2.34
N GLU A 142 0.35 -25.95 1.42
CA GLU A 142 0.44 -25.27 0.14
C GLU A 142 0.80 -26.27 -0.96
N GLU A 143 0.21 -26.11 -2.14
CA GLU A 143 0.57 -26.87 -3.32
C GLU A 143 0.32 -26.09 -4.60
N ARG A 144 1.12 -26.34 -5.64
CA ARG A 144 0.81 -25.89 -7.01
C ARG A 144 0.16 -27.01 -7.80
N ILE A 145 -1.01 -26.73 -8.38
CA ILE A 145 -1.77 -27.66 -9.24
C ILE A 145 -2.02 -26.94 -10.55
N ASP A 146 -1.53 -27.49 -11.66
CA ASP A 146 -1.60 -26.91 -13.01
C ASP A 146 -1.14 -25.44 -13.10
N GLY A 147 -0.11 -25.09 -12.31
CA GLY A 147 0.48 -23.75 -12.27
C GLY A 147 -0.06 -22.88 -11.14
N ALA A 148 -1.38 -22.92 -10.90
CA ALA A 148 -2.04 -22.12 -9.88
C ALA A 148 -1.60 -22.52 -8.46
N ARG A 149 -1.49 -21.53 -7.57
CA ARG A 149 -1.02 -21.71 -6.19
C ARG A 149 -2.20 -21.90 -5.24
N PHE A 150 -2.29 -23.06 -4.59
CA PHE A 150 -3.33 -23.37 -3.62
C PHE A 150 -2.77 -23.30 -2.20
N ARG A 151 -3.37 -22.45 -1.36
CA ARG A 151 -3.09 -22.33 0.07
C ARG A 151 -4.25 -22.90 0.86
N TYR A 152 -4.03 -24.02 1.53
CA TYR A 152 -5.05 -24.67 2.34
C TYR A 152 -4.87 -24.32 3.81
N GLY A 153 -5.95 -23.93 4.46
CA GLY A 153 -5.93 -23.50 5.85
C GLY A 153 -7.19 -23.83 6.62
N SER A 154 -7.14 -23.50 7.92
CA SER A 154 -8.30 -23.54 8.81
C SER A 154 -8.79 -22.12 9.11
N GLY A 155 -9.99 -21.99 9.68
CA GLY A 155 -10.61 -20.68 9.90
C GLY A 155 -11.45 -20.23 8.70
N GLY A 156 -11.49 -18.92 8.45
CA GLY A 156 -12.28 -18.31 7.37
C GLY A 156 -13.01 -17.03 7.76
N GLY A 157 -12.85 -16.54 9.00
CA GLY A 157 -13.46 -15.28 9.45
C GLY A 157 -12.78 -14.02 8.90
N SER A 158 -11.60 -14.15 8.28
CA SER A 158 -10.87 -13.05 7.67
C SER A 158 -9.67 -13.67 6.94
N PHE A 159 -9.58 -13.53 5.61
CA PHE A 159 -8.36 -13.88 4.87
C PHE A 159 -7.31 -12.76 4.94
N HIS A 160 -7.57 -11.69 5.71
CA HIS A 160 -6.72 -10.50 5.78
C HIS A 160 -5.37 -10.73 6.49
N ASP A 161 -5.29 -11.67 7.45
CA ASP A 161 -4.11 -11.76 8.33
C ASP A 161 -2.96 -12.60 7.75
N ASP A 162 -3.25 -13.53 6.82
CA ASP A 162 -2.26 -14.47 6.28
C ASP A 162 -1.70 -14.05 4.90
N VAL A 163 -2.36 -13.12 4.23
CA VAL A 163 -1.82 -12.47 3.02
C VAL A 163 -0.61 -11.60 3.39
N ASN A 164 -0.54 -11.11 4.64
CA ASN A 164 0.62 -10.38 5.17
C ASN A 164 1.75 -11.28 5.72
N SER A 165 1.53 -12.58 5.93
CA SER A 165 2.49 -13.47 6.63
C SER A 165 3.55 -14.11 5.71
N THR A 166 3.48 -13.88 4.41
CA THR A 166 4.48 -14.37 3.43
C THR A 166 4.93 -13.27 2.47
N LYS A 167 5.31 -12.10 2.99
CA LYS A 167 6.24 -11.23 2.24
C LYS A 167 7.64 -11.85 2.35
N PRO A 168 8.34 -12.09 1.22
CA PRO A 168 9.79 -12.23 1.25
C PRO A 168 10.36 -11.02 2.00
N GLU A 169 11.38 -11.25 2.83
CA GLU A 169 12.20 -10.15 3.35
C GLU A 169 12.53 -9.18 2.21
N ALA A 170 12.46 -7.88 2.48
CA ALA A 170 12.68 -6.79 1.54
C ALA A 170 14.13 -6.70 0.99
N ASP A 171 14.79 -7.84 0.77
CA ASP A 171 16.22 -7.96 0.50
C ASP A 171 16.55 -8.18 -0.99
N THR A 172 15.58 -8.03 -1.91
CA THR A 172 15.86 -8.05 -3.35
C THR A 172 15.06 -7.05 -4.18
N LEU A 173 14.97 -5.79 -3.75
CA LEU A 173 14.87 -4.69 -4.72
C LEU A 173 16.30 -4.31 -5.13
N ARG A 174 16.79 -4.96 -6.19
CA ARG A 174 18.05 -4.58 -6.80
C ARG A 174 17.91 -3.16 -7.35
N SER A 175 18.58 -2.22 -6.68
CA SER A 175 18.86 -0.88 -7.19
C SER A 175 19.38 -0.97 -8.64
N PRO A 176 18.67 -0.43 -9.64
CA PRO A 176 19.22 -0.26 -10.98
C PRO A 176 20.34 0.79 -10.91
N ASP A 177 21.47 0.49 -11.54
CA ASP A 177 22.64 1.36 -11.58
C ASP A 177 22.28 2.80 -11.95
N ALA A 178 22.48 3.71 -10.99
CA ALA A 178 22.33 5.15 -11.17
C ALA A 178 23.03 5.64 -12.44
N ARG A 179 22.25 6.08 -13.43
CA ARG A 179 22.77 6.69 -14.66
C ARG A 179 23.46 8.01 -14.29
N LYS A 180 24.79 8.03 -14.40
CA LYS A 180 25.63 9.22 -14.18
C LYS A 180 25.33 10.31 -15.23
N GLY A 181 24.52 11.29 -14.85
CA GLY A 181 24.37 12.58 -15.52
C GLY A 181 25.44 13.60 -15.10
N ARG A 182 25.83 14.46 -16.03
CA ARG A 182 26.98 15.40 -16.00
C ARG A 182 26.81 16.56 -15.00
N ALA A 183 27.92 16.99 -14.41
CA ALA A 183 28.01 18.20 -13.59
C ALA A 183 27.95 19.49 -14.44
N LEU A 184 27.02 20.38 -14.11
CA LEU A 184 26.99 21.80 -14.46
C LEU A 184 26.53 22.62 -13.23
N ASP A 185 26.88 23.91 -13.23
CA ASP A 185 26.86 24.89 -12.14
C ASP A 185 25.66 24.81 -11.18
N ALA A 186 25.93 24.99 -9.86
CA ALA A 186 25.02 24.87 -8.70
C ALA A 186 23.76 24.01 -8.95
N PRO A 187 23.78 22.69 -8.61
CA PRO A 187 22.74 21.77 -9.06
C PRO A 187 21.36 22.19 -8.59
N CYS A 188 20.41 22.17 -9.52
CA CYS A 188 18.98 22.23 -9.26
C CYS A 188 18.64 21.31 -8.09
N LYS A 189 18.17 21.91 -6.99
CA LYS A 189 17.83 21.17 -5.78
C LYS A 189 16.43 20.57 -5.90
N LYS A 190 16.33 19.25 -5.69
CA LYS A 190 15.07 18.51 -5.58
C LYS A 190 14.94 17.98 -4.15
N LEU A 191 14.00 18.50 -3.37
CA LEU A 191 13.71 18.05 -2.00
C LEU A 191 12.31 17.46 -1.92
N ALA A 192 12.10 16.49 -1.05
CA ALA A 192 10.75 15.99 -0.79
C ALA A 192 10.48 15.80 0.70
N LEU A 193 9.20 15.90 1.06
CA LEU A 193 8.67 15.44 2.33
C LEU A 193 7.64 14.35 2.05
N VAL A 194 7.87 13.17 2.61
CA VAL A 194 6.97 12.01 2.48
C VAL A 194 6.46 11.64 3.86
N PHE A 195 5.18 11.88 4.09
CA PHE A 195 4.55 11.82 5.39
C PHE A 195 3.38 10.82 5.42
N ASP A 196 3.39 9.89 6.37
CA ASP A 196 2.22 9.08 6.72
C ASP A 196 1.72 9.40 8.13
N GLY A 197 0.41 9.54 8.26
CA GLY A 197 -0.29 9.94 9.47
C GLY A 197 -1.08 8.81 10.15
N GLY A 198 -0.80 7.55 9.81
CA GLY A 198 -1.63 6.41 10.20
C GLY A 198 -1.72 6.15 11.71
N GLU A 199 -2.89 5.66 12.14
CA GLU A 199 -3.18 5.29 13.53
C GLU A 199 -2.79 3.85 13.92
N TRP A 200 -2.22 3.68 15.12
CA TRP A 200 -1.83 2.33 15.61
C TRP A 200 -3.01 1.41 15.87
N SER A 201 -4.19 1.92 16.18
CA SER A 201 -5.40 1.12 16.30
C SER A 201 -6.44 1.77 15.41
N ASP A 202 -6.92 1.07 14.40
CA ASP A 202 -7.98 1.62 13.58
C ASP A 202 -9.29 1.77 14.39
N PHE A 203 -10.26 2.50 13.84
CA PHE A 203 -11.61 2.61 14.40
C PHE A 203 -12.29 1.25 14.69
N TRP A 204 -11.76 0.17 14.13
CA TRP A 204 -12.25 -1.21 14.24
C TRP A 204 -11.54 -2.03 15.32
N GLY A 205 -10.61 -1.42 16.06
CA GLY A 205 -9.84 -2.08 17.12
C GLY A 205 -8.81 -3.08 16.59
N LYS A 206 -8.48 -3.04 15.29
CA LYS A 206 -7.37 -3.79 14.71
C LYS A 206 -6.10 -2.98 14.86
N GLU A 207 -5.14 -3.56 15.55
CA GLU A 207 -3.85 -2.91 15.79
C GLU A 207 -3.00 -2.94 14.51
N GLY A 208 -2.63 -1.76 14.01
CA GLY A 208 -1.53 -1.52 13.10
C GLY A 208 -1.82 -1.71 11.61
N PHE A 209 -3.05 -2.02 11.23
CA PHE A 209 -3.41 -2.32 9.84
C PHE A 209 -3.36 -1.09 8.93
N SER A 210 -4.25 -0.12 9.13
CA SER A 210 -4.31 1.10 8.30
C SER A 210 -3.00 1.90 8.34
N ALA A 211 -2.34 1.94 9.50
CA ALA A 211 -1.06 2.63 9.60
C ALA A 211 0.12 1.89 8.94
N GLY A 212 0.11 0.56 8.93
CA GLY A 212 1.06 -0.21 8.13
C GLY A 212 0.88 0.08 6.65
N ALA A 213 -0.37 0.13 6.20
CA ALA A 213 -0.70 0.42 4.81
C ALA A 213 -0.24 1.81 4.35
N MET A 214 -0.63 2.86 5.09
CA MET A 214 -0.20 4.23 4.81
C MET A 214 1.33 4.36 4.83
N ALA A 215 2.02 3.63 5.71
CA ALA A 215 3.48 3.65 5.79
C ALA A 215 4.16 3.02 4.57
N GLU A 216 3.57 1.96 4.02
CA GLU A 216 4.03 1.30 2.80
C GLU A 216 3.72 2.12 1.53
N ASN A 217 2.53 2.73 1.44
CA ASN A 217 2.20 3.71 0.39
C ASN A 217 3.23 4.84 0.35
N ALA A 218 3.54 5.40 1.52
CA ALA A 218 4.61 6.37 1.67
C ALA A 218 5.99 5.81 1.25
N ASN A 219 6.25 4.51 1.37
CA ASN A 219 7.51 3.92 0.91
C ASN A 219 7.56 3.79 -0.63
N LEU A 220 6.45 3.48 -1.29
CA LEU A 220 6.35 3.48 -2.75
C LEU A 220 6.70 4.87 -3.31
N VAL A 221 6.05 5.90 -2.79
CA VAL A 221 6.31 7.30 -3.20
C VAL A 221 7.73 7.73 -2.85
N ASN A 222 8.24 7.38 -1.67
CA ASN A 222 9.62 7.69 -1.30
C ASN A 222 10.62 7.05 -2.27
N THR A 223 10.41 5.80 -2.68
CA THR A 223 11.28 5.08 -3.62
C THR A 223 11.31 5.79 -4.96
N PHE A 224 10.13 6.08 -5.53
CA PHE A 224 10.01 6.84 -6.78
C PHE A 224 10.78 8.17 -6.71
N LEU A 225 10.58 8.94 -5.64
CA LEU A 225 11.23 10.24 -5.49
C LEU A 225 12.75 10.11 -5.37
N THR A 226 13.25 9.15 -4.60
CA THR A 226 14.71 8.91 -4.48
C THR A 226 15.33 8.47 -5.80
N ASP A 227 14.65 7.61 -6.57
CA ASP A 227 15.10 7.14 -7.87
C ASP A 227 15.13 8.29 -8.90
N ASN A 228 14.24 9.27 -8.74
CA ASN A 228 14.19 10.51 -9.52
C ASN A 228 15.06 11.65 -8.95
N GLY A 229 16.00 11.33 -8.07
CA GLY A 229 17.03 12.26 -7.62
C GLY A 229 16.61 13.24 -6.52
N PHE A 230 15.46 13.03 -5.88
CA PHE A 230 15.06 13.83 -4.72
C PHE A 230 15.85 13.43 -3.49
N THR A 231 16.24 14.44 -2.70
CA THR A 231 16.61 14.22 -1.29
C THR A 231 15.32 14.21 -0.46
N THR A 232 14.92 13.02 -0.02
CA THR A 232 13.65 12.83 0.70
C THR A 232 13.81 12.95 2.21
N THR A 233 12.83 13.59 2.86
CA THR A 233 12.61 13.53 4.31
C THR A 233 11.40 12.65 4.54
N ARG A 234 11.61 11.46 5.10
CA ARG A 234 10.55 10.48 5.39
C ARG A 234 10.14 10.56 6.85
N ILE A 235 8.86 10.74 7.13
CA ILE A 235 8.32 10.83 8.50
C ILE A 235 7.06 10.00 8.62
N SER A 236 7.00 9.14 9.64
CA SER A 236 5.91 8.22 9.90
C SER A 236 5.36 8.39 11.31
N GLN A 237 4.03 8.39 11.46
CA GLN A 237 3.38 8.28 12.77
C GLN A 237 3.04 6.83 13.15
N TYR A 238 3.28 5.87 12.24
CA TYR A 238 3.08 4.46 12.51
C TYR A 238 4.09 3.93 13.54
N LYS A 239 3.60 3.60 14.73
CA LYS A 239 4.43 3.07 15.85
C LYS A 239 5.11 1.73 15.56
N GLY A 240 4.57 0.92 14.65
CA GLY A 240 5.15 -0.38 14.26
C GLY A 240 6.30 -0.27 13.26
N ASN A 241 6.56 0.93 12.74
CA ASN A 241 7.58 1.12 11.72
C ASN A 241 8.99 1.11 12.33
N THR A 242 9.95 0.53 11.61
CA THR A 242 11.38 0.57 11.95
C THR A 242 12.10 1.78 11.33
N LEU A 243 11.39 2.61 10.57
CA LEU A 243 11.96 3.78 9.87
C LEU A 243 12.39 4.92 10.81
N PRO A 244 13.41 5.72 10.42
CA PRO A 244 14.11 6.65 11.31
C PRO A 244 13.39 7.98 11.61
N GLY A 245 12.23 8.25 11.02
CA GLY A 245 11.51 9.53 11.18
C GLY A 245 10.21 9.36 11.95
N TYR A 246 10.19 9.79 13.21
CA TYR A 246 9.00 9.77 14.07
C TYR A 246 8.84 11.13 14.74
N PHE A 247 7.66 11.76 14.61
CA PHE A 247 7.39 12.99 15.37
C PHE A 247 7.13 12.64 16.84
N THR A 248 7.88 13.28 17.73
CA THR A 248 7.83 12.95 19.16
C THR A 248 6.62 13.58 19.84
N THR A 249 6.14 12.93 20.90
CA THR A 249 4.91 13.24 21.67
C THR A 249 4.93 14.57 22.45
N ASN A 250 5.98 15.38 22.32
CA ASN A 250 6.23 16.53 23.20
C ASN A 250 5.91 17.90 22.55
N GLY A 251 5.32 17.94 21.36
CA GLY A 251 4.94 19.18 20.68
C GLY A 251 3.74 19.01 19.76
N ASP A 252 3.06 20.12 19.46
CA ASP A 252 1.94 20.16 18.51
C ASP A 252 2.40 19.63 17.13
N LEU A 253 1.70 18.62 16.61
CA LEU A 253 2.10 17.92 15.40
C LEU A 253 2.04 18.82 14.16
N GLY A 254 1.06 19.72 14.10
CA GLY A 254 0.97 20.74 13.06
C GLY A 254 2.16 21.69 13.09
N ASP A 255 2.59 22.12 14.28
CA ASP A 255 3.82 22.92 14.43
C ASP A 255 5.08 22.13 14.03
N GLN A 256 5.15 20.83 14.32
CA GLN A 256 6.28 19.97 13.89
C GLN A 256 6.34 19.84 12.36
N LEU A 257 5.20 19.62 11.70
CA LEU A 257 5.10 19.58 10.24
C LEU A 257 5.46 20.93 9.62
N ARG A 258 4.90 22.03 10.15
CA ARG A 258 5.23 23.40 9.74
C ARG A 258 6.72 23.70 9.85
N ASN A 259 7.35 23.36 10.97
CA ASN A 259 8.78 23.60 11.18
C ASN A 259 9.63 22.76 10.22
N THR A 260 9.21 21.52 9.91
CA THR A 260 9.86 20.67 8.91
C THR A 260 9.80 21.30 7.53
N LEU A 261 8.61 21.73 7.09
CA LEU A 261 8.41 22.43 5.82
C LEU A 261 9.24 23.71 5.73
N ARG A 262 9.28 24.52 6.80
CA ARG A 262 10.11 25.73 6.87
C ARG A 262 11.61 25.41 6.74
N ASN A 263 12.06 24.37 7.43
CA ASN A 263 13.46 23.93 7.35
C ASN A 263 13.82 23.47 5.93
N LEU A 264 12.93 22.74 5.25
CA LEU A 264 13.11 22.36 3.84
C LEU A 264 13.11 23.59 2.92
N ALA A 265 12.16 24.51 3.10
CA ALA A 265 12.07 25.76 2.35
C ALA A 265 13.37 26.60 2.44
N SER A 266 13.96 26.69 3.65
CA SER A 266 15.20 27.44 3.89
C SER A 266 16.44 26.90 3.16
N GLN A 267 16.36 25.69 2.60
CA GLN A 267 17.47 25.09 1.87
C GLN A 267 17.49 25.51 0.40
N PHE A 268 16.44 26.16 -0.11
CA PHE A 268 16.40 26.66 -1.48
C PHE A 268 17.02 28.06 -1.56
N GLU A 269 17.94 28.24 -2.50
CA GLU A 269 18.57 29.53 -2.79
C GLU A 269 18.18 29.95 -4.21
N CYS A 270 17.25 30.88 -4.35
CA CYS A 270 16.90 31.40 -5.67
C CYS A 270 17.96 32.39 -6.16
N PRO A 271 18.45 32.27 -7.41
CA PRO A 271 19.19 33.35 -8.03
C PRO A 271 18.30 34.60 -8.13
N CYS A 272 18.90 35.78 -7.95
CA CYS A 272 18.17 37.06 -7.83
C CYS A 272 17.48 37.53 -9.13
N ASP A 273 17.64 36.81 -10.24
CA ASP A 273 17.36 37.34 -11.59
C ASP A 273 16.05 36.85 -12.21
N GLY A 274 15.09 36.39 -11.41
CA GLY A 274 13.71 36.19 -11.86
C GLY A 274 13.50 35.08 -12.89
N ASP A 275 14.51 34.27 -13.18
CA ASP A 275 14.33 33.03 -13.93
C ASP A 275 13.56 32.02 -13.06
N PRO A 276 12.54 31.34 -13.62
CA PRO A 276 11.88 30.24 -12.93
C PRO A 276 12.95 29.20 -12.58
N GLY A 277 13.16 29.01 -11.28
CA GLY A 277 14.20 28.11 -10.78
C GLY A 277 13.89 26.68 -11.23
N CYS A 278 14.94 25.94 -11.56
CA CYS A 278 14.85 24.48 -11.74
C CYS A 278 14.67 23.72 -10.41
N HIS A 279 14.34 24.42 -9.33
CA HIS A 279 14.17 23.84 -8.01
C HIS A 279 12.81 23.17 -7.88
N GLU A 280 12.80 22.02 -7.22
CA GLU A 280 11.61 21.21 -7.07
C GLU A 280 11.40 20.81 -5.62
N PHE A 281 10.15 20.89 -5.18
CA PHE A 281 9.70 20.36 -3.92
C PHE A 281 8.51 19.43 -4.14
N PHE A 282 8.59 18.23 -3.59
CA PHE A 282 7.48 17.27 -3.59
C PHE A 282 6.96 17.05 -2.16
N LEU A 283 5.66 17.17 -1.96
CA LEU A 283 4.99 16.85 -0.71
C LEU A 283 4.02 15.71 -0.92
N TYR A 284 4.22 14.60 -0.20
CA TYR A 284 3.27 13.51 -0.10
C TYR A 284 2.72 13.42 1.32
N ILE A 285 1.40 13.35 1.46
CA ILE A 285 0.70 13.12 2.72
C ILE A 285 -0.31 11.99 2.53
N CYS A 286 -0.12 10.89 3.27
CA CYS A 286 -1.12 9.83 3.43
C CYS A 286 -1.68 9.89 4.85
N ALA A 287 -2.96 10.18 5.00
CA ALA A 287 -3.57 10.42 6.31
C ALA A 287 -5.10 10.25 6.26
N HIS A 288 -5.75 10.35 7.42
CA HIS A 288 -7.20 10.52 7.45
C HIS A 288 -7.57 11.97 7.13
N GLY A 289 -8.79 12.18 6.64
CA GLY A 289 -9.33 13.52 6.40
C GLY A 289 -10.84 13.50 6.30
N ASP A 290 -11.39 14.70 6.31
CA ASP A 290 -12.82 15.02 6.22
C ASP A 290 -12.92 16.49 5.83
N ASP A 291 -13.76 16.86 4.87
CA ASP A 291 -14.02 18.24 4.43
C ASP A 291 -12.75 19.07 4.22
N ASP A 292 -12.36 19.92 5.19
CA ASP A 292 -11.23 20.83 5.12
C ASP A 292 -10.01 20.45 6.00
N ILE A 293 -10.03 19.26 6.63
CA ILE A 293 -9.01 18.84 7.60
C ILE A 293 -8.18 17.64 7.16
N ILE A 294 -6.91 17.68 7.56
CA ILE A 294 -5.98 16.54 7.59
C ILE A 294 -5.88 16.07 9.03
N SER A 295 -6.25 14.82 9.28
CA SER A 295 -6.23 14.17 10.59
C SER A 295 -5.09 13.16 10.68
N ILE A 296 -4.25 13.32 11.70
CA ILE A 296 -3.07 12.50 11.91
C ILE A 296 -3.06 11.96 13.33
N TYR A 297 -2.67 10.70 13.46
CA TYR A 297 -2.47 10.10 14.76
C TYR A 297 -1.44 10.86 15.61
N GLU A 298 -1.83 11.27 16.82
CA GLU A 298 -0.91 11.92 17.76
C GLU A 298 -0.38 10.90 18.77
N PRO A 299 0.91 10.56 18.75
CA PRO A 299 1.38 9.52 19.64
C PRO A 299 1.38 9.97 21.10
N GLY A 300 0.91 9.10 21.98
CA GLY A 300 0.87 9.36 23.43
C GLY A 300 -0.35 10.14 23.91
N LYS A 301 -1.28 10.47 23.01
CA LYS A 301 -2.63 10.93 23.34
C LYS A 301 -3.67 9.96 22.78
N ASP A 302 -4.84 9.94 23.40
CA ASP A 302 -6.01 9.26 22.83
C ASP A 302 -6.60 10.18 21.75
N GLY A 303 -6.29 9.93 20.47
CA GLY A 303 -6.93 10.58 19.34
C GLY A 303 -5.99 11.16 18.27
N PHE A 304 -6.57 12.02 17.43
CA PHE A 304 -5.92 12.65 16.28
C PHE A 304 -5.58 14.12 16.56
N ALA A 305 -4.41 14.54 16.08
CA ALA A 305 -4.14 15.94 15.79
C ALA A 305 -4.68 16.27 14.40
N TRP A 306 -5.12 17.49 14.19
CA TRP A 306 -5.63 17.92 12.88
C TRP A 306 -5.17 19.33 12.54
N PHE A 307 -5.07 19.60 11.24
CA PHE A 307 -4.86 20.93 10.70
C PHE A 307 -5.60 21.07 9.37
N LYS A 308 -5.89 22.30 8.96
CA LYS A 308 -6.66 22.58 7.75
C LYS A 308 -5.79 22.72 6.51
N TYR A 309 -6.36 22.53 5.32
CA TYR A 309 -5.66 22.81 4.06
C TYR A 309 -5.20 24.29 3.96
N GLU A 310 -5.96 25.25 4.50
CA GLU A 310 -5.53 26.65 4.64
C GLU A 310 -4.20 26.82 5.44
N ASN A 311 -3.95 25.95 6.43
CA ASN A 311 -2.70 25.95 7.17
C ASN A 311 -1.57 25.46 6.28
N LEU A 312 -1.79 24.38 5.52
CA LEU A 312 -0.82 23.86 4.56
C LEU A 312 -0.49 24.90 3.47
N ASN A 313 -1.49 25.58 2.92
CA ASN A 313 -1.32 26.70 1.99
C ASN A 313 -0.39 27.79 2.59
N THR A 314 -0.61 28.12 3.86
CA THR A 314 0.20 29.08 4.61
C THR A 314 1.63 28.59 4.88
N TRP A 315 1.86 27.29 5.00
CA TRP A 315 3.19 26.74 5.22
C TRP A 315 3.98 26.61 3.92
N LEU A 316 3.34 26.20 2.83
CA LEU A 316 3.94 26.18 1.49
C LEU A 316 4.37 27.58 1.04
N ASN A 317 3.77 28.62 1.61
CA ASN A 317 4.17 30.01 1.40
C ASN A 317 5.59 30.35 1.90
N ASP A 318 6.20 29.55 2.78
CA ASP A 318 7.59 29.73 3.22
C ASP A 318 8.59 29.37 2.10
N PHE A 319 8.19 28.60 1.08
CA PHE A 319 9.04 28.25 -0.06
C PHE A 319 9.25 29.46 -0.99
N PRO A 320 10.48 29.67 -1.49
CA PRO A 320 10.74 30.73 -2.45
C PRO A 320 9.94 30.57 -3.76
N PRO A 321 9.56 31.67 -4.44
CA PRO A 321 8.79 31.61 -5.69
C PRO A 321 9.45 30.84 -6.85
N CYS A 322 10.78 30.66 -6.81
CA CYS A 322 11.51 29.92 -7.84
C CYS A 322 11.42 28.39 -7.69
N VAL A 323 10.72 27.88 -6.67
CA VAL A 323 10.55 26.45 -6.41
C VAL A 323 9.21 25.98 -6.98
N LYS A 324 9.25 24.99 -7.87
CA LYS A 324 8.06 24.25 -8.32
C LYS A 324 7.61 23.32 -7.20
N ILE A 325 6.32 23.35 -6.89
CA ILE A 325 5.76 22.54 -5.80
C ILE A 325 4.75 21.55 -6.36
N ASN A 326 5.01 20.27 -6.14
CA ASN A 326 4.09 19.18 -6.39
C ASN A 326 3.54 18.67 -5.06
N VAL A 327 2.22 18.58 -4.92
CA VAL A 327 1.56 18.03 -3.74
C VAL A 327 0.72 16.84 -4.18
N MET A 328 0.90 15.72 -3.49
CA MET A 328 0.03 14.53 -3.59
C MET A 328 -0.61 14.27 -2.24
N LEU A 329 -1.94 14.20 -2.22
CA LEU A 329 -2.73 13.93 -1.03
C LEU A 329 -3.47 12.60 -1.22
N ASP A 330 -3.12 11.63 -0.37
CA ASP A 330 -3.84 10.38 -0.23
C ASP A 330 -4.66 10.39 1.07
N ILE A 331 -5.82 11.04 0.98
CA ILE A 331 -6.65 11.43 2.12
C ILE A 331 -8.11 11.39 1.65
N CYS A 332 -9.04 10.92 2.50
CA CYS A 332 -10.47 11.03 2.23
C CYS A 332 -10.87 12.48 1.95
N GLU A 333 -11.74 12.70 0.96
CA GLU A 333 -12.27 13.99 0.54
C GLU A 333 -11.18 15.02 0.14
N ALA A 334 -10.00 14.54 -0.27
CA ALA A 334 -8.85 15.38 -0.62
C ALA A 334 -9.13 16.38 -1.75
N GLY A 335 -10.15 16.16 -2.60
CA GLY A 335 -10.56 17.12 -3.61
C GLY A 335 -10.91 18.50 -3.06
N ASN A 336 -11.32 18.60 -1.78
CA ASN A 336 -11.57 19.87 -1.09
C ASN A 336 -10.30 20.72 -0.89
N ALA A 337 -9.11 20.12 -0.95
CA ALA A 337 -7.85 20.85 -0.81
C ALA A 337 -7.58 21.84 -1.95
N ARG A 338 -8.26 21.68 -3.09
CA ARG A 338 -8.03 22.49 -4.29
C ARG A 338 -8.25 23.98 -4.01
N ASP A 339 -9.41 24.34 -3.44
CA ASP A 339 -9.79 25.74 -3.26
C ASP A 339 -8.84 26.48 -2.30
N ASP A 340 -8.29 25.76 -1.32
CA ASP A 340 -7.31 26.30 -0.37
C ASP A 340 -5.90 26.39 -0.95
N LEU A 341 -5.52 25.50 -1.86
CA LEU A 341 -4.15 25.41 -2.40
C LEU A 341 -3.96 26.09 -3.76
N GLU A 342 -5.02 26.35 -4.54
CA GLU A 342 -4.89 26.95 -5.88
C GLU A 342 -4.24 28.35 -5.87
N GLY A 343 -4.33 29.06 -4.74
CA GLY A 343 -3.66 30.34 -4.51
C GLY A 343 -2.13 30.28 -4.66
N GLN A 344 -1.52 29.09 -4.58
CA GLN A 344 -0.09 28.90 -4.82
C GLN A 344 0.35 29.33 -6.23
N CYS A 345 -0.55 29.27 -7.23
CA CYS A 345 -0.27 29.67 -8.60
C CYS A 345 0.01 31.17 -8.74
N ASN A 346 -0.67 32.01 -7.97
CA ASN A 346 -0.47 33.48 -8.01
C ASN A 346 0.95 33.89 -7.59
N ARG A 347 1.65 33.04 -6.84
CA ARG A 347 2.99 33.33 -6.32
C ARG A 347 4.12 32.83 -7.18
N ARG A 348 3.92 31.74 -7.91
CA ARG A 348 4.99 31.00 -8.60
C ARG A 348 4.93 31.10 -10.12
N GLY A 349 3.83 31.64 -10.66
CA GLY A 349 3.66 31.86 -12.09
C GLY A 349 3.41 30.57 -12.87
N ASP A 350 3.64 30.65 -14.18
CA ASP A 350 3.41 29.55 -15.10
C ASP A 350 4.36 28.39 -14.77
N CYS A 351 3.79 27.22 -14.51
CA CYS A 351 4.49 26.02 -14.06
C CYS A 351 5.04 25.99 -12.62
N GLY A 352 4.35 26.66 -11.68
CA GLY A 352 4.80 26.75 -10.28
C GLY A 352 4.19 25.76 -9.27
N PHE A 353 3.02 25.20 -9.55
CA PHE A 353 2.29 24.35 -8.59
C PHE A 353 1.43 23.29 -9.29
N THR A 354 1.43 22.09 -8.73
CA THR A 354 0.58 20.97 -9.11
C THR A 354 0.05 20.28 -7.85
N LEU A 355 -1.24 19.91 -7.86
CA LEU A 355 -1.91 19.15 -6.82
C LEU A 355 -2.52 17.90 -7.45
N VAL A 356 -2.25 16.74 -6.87
CA VAL A 356 -2.89 15.46 -7.16
C VAL A 356 -3.58 14.97 -5.90
N THR A 357 -4.82 14.51 -6.03
CA THR A 357 -5.59 13.90 -4.95
C THR A 357 -6.05 12.52 -5.38
N THR A 358 -5.97 11.54 -4.48
CA THR A 358 -6.42 10.18 -4.80
C THR A 358 -7.95 10.05 -4.84
N CYS A 359 -8.70 11.02 -4.32
CA CYS A 359 -10.16 11.09 -4.45
C CYS A 359 -10.65 12.54 -4.66
N ASP A 360 -11.94 12.70 -4.97
CA ASP A 360 -12.61 13.99 -5.09
C ASP A 360 -13.03 14.56 -3.72
N ALA A 361 -13.90 15.57 -3.73
CA ALA A 361 -14.41 16.26 -2.55
C ALA A 361 -15.55 15.50 -1.83
N ALA A 362 -16.04 14.40 -2.38
CA ALA A 362 -17.22 13.68 -1.89
C ALA A 362 -16.94 12.21 -1.53
N ASN A 363 -15.78 11.69 -1.92
CA ASN A 363 -15.42 10.28 -1.76
C ASN A 363 -14.33 10.09 -0.69
N GLY A 364 -14.40 8.98 0.04
CA GLY A 364 -13.31 8.51 0.90
C GLY A 364 -12.29 7.70 0.12
N THR A 365 -11.07 7.58 0.63
CA THR A 365 -10.02 6.75 0.02
C THR A 365 -9.86 5.44 0.78
N PRO A 366 -9.71 4.30 0.08
CA PRO A 366 -9.25 3.07 0.72
C PRO A 366 -7.80 3.25 1.21
N SER A 367 -7.48 2.68 2.38
CA SER A 367 -6.16 2.86 3.03
C SER A 367 -5.01 2.07 2.39
N GLY A 368 -5.28 1.24 1.37
CA GLY A 368 -4.32 0.31 0.76
C GLY A 368 -3.98 -0.90 1.63
N LEU A 369 -3.30 -1.89 1.02
CA LEU A 369 -2.69 -3.10 1.63
C LEU A 369 -3.62 -4.02 2.42
N GLY A 370 -4.87 -4.06 1.94
CA GLY A 370 -5.89 -5.00 2.36
C GLY A 370 -6.62 -5.60 1.19
N THR A 371 -7.85 -5.14 1.03
CA THR A 371 -8.89 -5.69 0.16
C THR A 371 -9.27 -4.74 -0.97
N THR A 372 -8.58 -3.61 -1.01
CA THR A 372 -8.77 -2.49 -1.92
C THR A 372 -7.42 -1.87 -2.14
N ASP A 373 -7.12 -1.67 -3.41
CA ASP A 373 -6.03 -0.82 -3.88
C ASP A 373 -6.19 0.59 -3.29
N SER A 374 -5.09 1.29 -3.07
CA SER A 374 -5.11 2.71 -2.75
C SER A 374 -4.73 3.51 -3.98
N GLY A 375 -5.25 4.73 -4.11
CA GLY A 375 -4.79 5.62 -5.18
C GLY A 375 -3.29 5.95 -5.12
N THR A 376 -2.56 5.61 -4.06
CA THR A 376 -1.10 5.67 -4.07
C THR A 376 -0.46 4.48 -4.79
N GLU A 377 -1.02 3.29 -4.63
CA GLU A 377 -0.59 2.05 -5.29
C GLU A 377 -0.89 2.15 -6.81
N ASP A 378 -2.11 2.51 -7.22
CA ASP A 378 -2.44 2.79 -8.64
C ASP A 378 -1.47 3.83 -9.23
N TRP A 379 -1.19 4.91 -8.50
CA TRP A 379 -0.20 5.90 -8.93
C TRP A 379 1.23 5.34 -9.01
N ALA A 380 1.56 4.35 -8.18
CA ALA A 380 2.87 3.72 -8.13
C ALA A 380 3.09 2.73 -9.30
N GLU A 381 2.04 2.05 -9.76
CA GLU A 381 2.10 0.97 -10.75
C GLU A 381 2.52 1.41 -12.16
N ALA A 382 2.30 2.68 -12.52
CA ALA A 382 2.72 3.23 -13.81
C ALA A 382 4.24 3.38 -14.00
N ALA A 383 5.08 2.74 -13.19
CA ALA A 383 6.52 2.99 -13.13
C ALA A 383 7.29 2.69 -14.42
N ASP A 384 6.78 1.79 -15.26
CA ASP A 384 7.42 1.32 -16.49
C ASP A 384 6.54 1.58 -17.74
N GLU A 385 5.51 2.42 -17.64
CA GLU A 385 4.54 2.72 -18.72
C GLU A 385 4.63 4.20 -19.14
N ASP A 386 4.41 4.48 -20.44
CA ASP A 386 4.36 5.82 -21.06
C ASP A 386 2.93 6.09 -21.53
N TYR A 387 2.03 6.35 -20.58
CA TYR A 387 0.60 6.56 -20.82
C TYR A 387 0.29 7.88 -21.54
N ASP A 388 1.13 8.90 -21.41
CA ASP A 388 0.93 10.19 -22.08
C ASP A 388 1.67 10.36 -23.42
N ASP A 389 2.36 9.31 -23.87
CA ASP A 389 3.12 9.23 -25.13
C ASP A 389 4.20 10.34 -25.26
N ASP A 390 4.73 10.86 -24.16
CA ASP A 390 5.76 11.90 -24.17
C ASP A 390 7.19 11.35 -24.26
N GLY A 391 7.33 10.02 -24.13
CA GLY A 391 8.60 9.30 -24.22
C GLY A 391 9.34 9.19 -22.89
N LYS A 392 8.70 9.50 -21.76
CA LYS A 392 9.29 9.47 -20.41
C LYS A 392 8.47 8.59 -19.46
N GLU A 393 8.59 7.28 -19.71
CA GLU A 393 8.01 6.20 -18.90
C GLU A 393 8.08 6.45 -17.39
N GLY A 394 6.93 6.39 -16.74
CA GLY A 394 6.75 6.43 -15.29
C GLY A 394 6.93 7.79 -14.64
N ASP A 395 6.82 8.87 -15.42
CA ASP A 395 6.83 10.23 -14.90
C ASP A 395 5.51 10.60 -14.18
N LEU A 396 5.39 11.86 -13.73
CA LEU A 396 4.18 12.28 -13.01
C LEU A 396 2.91 12.27 -13.87
N GLY A 397 3.05 12.48 -15.18
CA GLY A 397 1.96 12.44 -16.15
C GLY A 397 1.40 11.02 -16.28
N ASP A 398 2.28 10.05 -16.46
CA ASP A 398 1.91 8.62 -16.57
C ASP A 398 1.22 8.13 -15.30
N ARG A 399 1.80 8.46 -14.15
CA ARG A 399 1.25 8.06 -12.85
C ARG A 399 -0.08 8.72 -12.55
N TRP A 400 -0.29 9.96 -13.01
CA TRP A 400 -1.61 10.58 -12.95
C TRP A 400 -2.62 9.84 -13.82
N LEU A 401 -2.26 9.49 -15.06
CA LEU A 401 -3.17 8.81 -15.97
C LEU A 401 -3.57 7.42 -15.48
N ASN A 402 -2.63 6.66 -14.91
CA ASN A 402 -2.94 5.37 -14.31
C ASN A 402 -3.86 5.52 -13.09
N LEU A 403 -3.55 6.46 -12.19
CA LEU A 403 -4.42 6.80 -11.07
C LEU A 403 -5.83 7.20 -11.53
N GLU A 404 -5.93 8.03 -12.56
CA GLU A 404 -7.22 8.47 -13.12
C GLU A 404 -8.04 7.32 -13.70
N ASP A 405 -7.39 6.34 -14.33
CA ASP A 405 -8.05 5.17 -14.92
C ASP A 405 -8.49 4.16 -13.85
N GLU A 406 -7.54 3.69 -13.03
CA GLU A 406 -7.74 2.59 -12.09
C GLU A 406 -8.54 3.01 -10.86
N ASN A 407 -8.38 4.25 -10.40
CA ASN A 407 -9.09 4.75 -9.22
C ASN A 407 -10.33 5.60 -9.56
N SER A 408 -10.84 5.50 -10.79
CA SER A 408 -11.93 6.34 -11.32
C SER A 408 -13.21 6.34 -10.48
N ASP A 409 -13.48 5.25 -9.75
CA ASP A 409 -14.62 5.11 -8.84
C ASP A 409 -14.60 6.09 -7.65
N TYR A 410 -13.41 6.60 -7.27
CA TYR A 410 -13.23 7.57 -6.19
C TYR A 410 -13.03 9.00 -6.67
N GLY A 411 -12.98 9.20 -7.99
CA GLY A 411 -12.83 10.50 -8.64
C GLY A 411 -11.52 11.21 -8.29
N PRO A 412 -10.33 10.62 -8.47
CA PRO A 412 -9.07 11.31 -8.27
C PRO A 412 -9.06 12.64 -9.03
N THR A 413 -8.40 13.66 -8.47
CA THR A 413 -8.36 14.99 -9.09
C THR A 413 -6.96 15.49 -9.29
N ARG A 414 -6.77 16.25 -10.38
CA ARG A 414 -5.53 16.98 -10.67
C ARG A 414 -5.82 18.45 -10.86
N PHE A 415 -5.04 19.28 -10.20
CA PHE A 415 -5.00 20.72 -10.42
C PHE A 415 -3.60 21.16 -10.82
N MET A 416 -3.56 22.04 -11.82
CA MET A 416 -2.36 22.60 -12.42
C MET A 416 -2.57 24.10 -12.59
N CYS A 417 -1.53 24.91 -12.42
CA CYS A 417 -1.66 26.34 -12.65
C CYS A 417 -2.08 26.64 -14.09
N PRO A 418 -2.87 27.72 -14.31
CA PRO A 418 -3.24 28.14 -15.66
C PRO A 418 -2.01 28.29 -16.57
N GLY A 419 -2.11 27.79 -17.81
CA GLY A 419 -1.03 27.87 -18.79
C GLY A 419 -0.01 26.73 -18.74
N GLN A 420 -0.10 25.80 -17.78
CA GLN A 420 0.68 24.56 -17.77
C GLN A 420 0.20 23.61 -18.89
N SER A 421 1.13 23.07 -19.67
CA SER A 421 0.85 22.03 -20.67
C SER A 421 1.02 20.60 -20.13
N GLY A 422 1.58 20.46 -18.93
CA GLY A 422 1.86 19.20 -18.24
C GLY A 422 2.24 19.46 -16.79
N MET A 423 2.40 18.40 -15.99
CA MET A 423 2.75 18.51 -14.58
C MET A 423 4.16 19.10 -14.40
N CYS A 424 4.34 19.90 -13.36
CA CYS A 424 5.54 20.72 -13.23
C CYS A 424 6.70 19.96 -12.58
N SER A 425 7.37 19.20 -13.45
CA SER A 425 8.56 18.34 -13.31
C SER A 425 8.46 17.19 -12.31
N THR A 426 9.09 16.06 -12.64
CA THR A 426 10.51 15.80 -12.31
C THR A 426 11.49 15.58 -13.47
N ASP A 427 11.09 15.99 -14.68
CA ASP A 427 11.58 15.57 -16.01
C ASP A 427 10.91 14.31 -16.48
#